data_AF-A0A1F8J2L0-F1
#
_entry.id   AF-A0A1F8J2L0-F1
#
_cell.length_a   1.000
_cell.length_b   1.000
_cell.length_c   1.000
_cell.angle_alpha   90.00
_cell.angle_beta   90.00
_cell.angle_gamma   90.00
#
_symmetry.space_group_name_H-M   'P 1'
#
loop_
_entity.id
_entity.type
_entity.pdbx_description
1 polymer ?
#
loop_
_entity_poly.entity_id
_entity_poly.type
_entity_poly.pdbx_seq_one_letter_code
_entity_poly.pdbx_strand_id
1 'polypeptide(L)' 'MIRMLDDLIRGQEQKLWETARRIVPHITPDDLLQPNDFPKLEMNPYFRHEEGILDGLRMAKAALQAEKMSTL' A
#
# COMPACT_ATOMS: atom_id res chain seq x y z
N MET A 1 -18.67 -2.16 4.69
CA MET A 1 -17.78 -1.20 4.02
C MET A 1 -16.36 -1.22 4.59
N ILE A 2 -16.13 -0.87 5.86
CA ILE A 2 -14.75 -0.87 6.45
C ILE A 2 -14.07 -2.25 6.34
N ARG A 3 -14.77 -3.34 6.70
CA ARG A 3 -14.22 -4.70 6.56
C ARG A 3 -13.80 -5.05 5.13
N MET A 4 -14.56 -4.60 4.13
CA MET A 4 -14.21 -4.83 2.72
C MET A 4 -12.96 -4.04 2.33
N LEU A 5 -12.80 -2.80 2.83
CA LEU A 5 -11.57 -2.02 2.63
C LEU A 5 -10.37 -2.68 3.30
N ASP A 6 -10.54 -3.29 4.49
CA ASP A 6 -9.46 -4.06 5.13
C ASP A 6 -8.99 -5.22 4.26
N ASP A 7 -9.92 -5.95 3.65
CA ASP A 7 -9.60 -7.06 2.75
C ASP A 7 -8.92 -6.57 1.46
N LEU A 8 -9.36 -5.44 0.89
CA LEU A 8 -8.72 -4.81 -0.26
C LEU A 8 -7.31 -4.31 0.06
N ILE A 9 -7.10 -3.69 1.22
CA ILE A 9 -5.79 -3.20 1.68
C ILE A 9 -4.83 -4.38 1.80
N ARG A 10 -5.22 -5.48 2.45
CA ARG A 10 -4.38 -6.69 2.59
C ARG A 10 -3.99 -7.29 1.24
N GLY A 11 -4.95 -7.37 0.31
CA GLY A 11 -4.67 -7.85 -1.04
C GLY A 11 -3.69 -6.95 -1.79
N GLN A 12 -3.84 -5.63 -1.64
CA GLN A 12 -2.93 -4.67 -2.26
C GLN A 12 -1.54 -4.68 -1.62
N GLU A 13 -1.43 -4.85 -0.30
CA GLU A 13 -0.15 -5.03 0.41
C GLU A 13 0.61 -6.26 -0.11
N GLN A 14 -0.09 -7.38 -0.30
CA GLN A 14 0.52 -8.58 -0.90
C GLN A 14 0.99 -8.32 -2.34
N LYS A 15 0.18 -7.64 -3.15
CA LYS A 15 0.55 -7.31 -4.54
C LYS A 15 1.77 -6.39 -4.61
N LEU A 16 1.83 -5.39 -3.72
CA LEU A 16 2.96 -4.48 -3.62
C LEU A 16 4.24 -5.24 -3.22
N TRP A 17 4.14 -6.15 -2.25
CA TRP A 17 5.24 -7.03 -1.84
C TRP A 17 5.75 -7.93 -2.97
N GLU A 18 4.85 -8.61 -3.68
CA GLU A 18 5.23 -9.44 -4.82
C GLU A 18 5.89 -8.62 -5.93
N THR A 19 5.40 -7.40 -6.17
CA THR A 19 5.97 -6.47 -7.15
C THR A 19 7.37 -6.03 -6.74
N ALA A 20 7.56 -5.66 -5.47
CA ALA A 20 8.86 -5.28 -4.93
C ALA A 20 9.89 -6.41 -5.05
N ARG A 21 9.51 -7.64 -4.65
CA ARG A 21 10.40 -8.82 -4.77
C ARG A 21 10.78 -9.14 -6.21
N ARG A 22 9.90 -8.87 -7.19
CA ARG A 22 10.26 -9.06 -8.61
C ARG A 22 11.31 -8.05 -9.09
N ILE A 23 11.34 -6.85 -8.51
CA ILE A 23 12.28 -5.77 -8.88
C ILE A 23 13.58 -5.87 -8.08
N VAL A 24 13.48 -6.15 -6.78
CA VAL A 24 14.59 -6.30 -5.83
C VAL A 24 14.43 -7.66 -5.12
N PRO A 25 15.04 -8.75 -5.62
CA PRO A 25 14.79 -10.12 -5.14
C PRO A 25 15.04 -10.37 -3.65
N HIS A 26 15.93 -9.60 -3.03
CA HIS A 26 16.35 -9.73 -1.64
C HIS A 26 15.67 -8.71 -0.71
N ILE A 27 14.65 -8.00 -1.19
CA ILE A 27 13.94 -7.03 -0.36
C ILE A 27 13.20 -7.73 0.78
N THR A 28 13.18 -7.09 1.94
CA THR A 28 12.48 -7.55 3.14
C THR A 28 11.18 -6.77 3.36
N PRO A 29 10.27 -7.26 4.21
CA PRO A 29 9.06 -6.51 4.56
C PRO A 29 9.37 -5.16 5.21
N ASP A 30 10.44 -5.07 6.01
CA ASP A 30 10.83 -3.83 6.68
C ASP A 30 11.33 -2.77 5.68
N ASP A 31 12.00 -3.21 4.62
CA ASP A 31 12.45 -2.33 3.53
C ASP A 31 11.28 -1.65 2.80
N LEU A 32 10.10 -2.28 2.77
CA LEU A 32 8.89 -1.68 2.19
C LEU A 32 8.31 -0.54 3.02
N LEU A 33 8.77 -0.35 4.26
CA LEU A 33 8.40 0.82 5.04
C LEU A 33 9.10 2.07 4.52
N GLN A 34 10.25 1.92 3.84
CA GLN A 34 11.04 3.00 3.25
C GLN A 34 11.48 2.65 1.82
N PRO A 35 10.52 2.43 0.88
CA PRO A 35 10.84 1.95 -0.46
C PRO A 35 11.70 2.94 -1.28
N ASN A 36 11.71 4.21 -0.88
CA ASN A 36 12.52 5.27 -1.47
C ASN A 36 14.03 5.04 -1.28
N ASP A 37 14.44 4.24 -0.29
CA ASP A 37 15.83 3.83 -0.08
C ASP A 37 16.33 2.86 -1.17
N PHE A 38 15.42 2.37 -2.01
CA PHE A 38 15.72 1.48 -3.13
C PHE A 38 15.45 2.21 -4.45
N PRO A 39 16.48 2.79 -5.11
CA PRO A 39 16.30 3.52 -6.37
C PRO A 39 15.58 2.71 -7.46
N LYS A 40 15.72 1.38 -7.43
CA LYS A 40 15.03 0.47 -8.35
C LYS A 40 13.51 0.43 -8.14
N LEU A 41 13.04 0.60 -6.90
CA LEU A 41 11.61 0.70 -6.61
C LEU A 41 11.11 2.11 -6.88
N GLU A 42 11.85 3.11 -6.41
CA GLU A 42 11.46 4.53 -6.55
C GLU A 42 11.28 4.94 -8.02
N MET A 43 12.18 4.49 -8.89
CA MET A 43 12.11 4.79 -10.32
C MET A 43 11.23 3.81 -11.11
N ASN A 44 10.60 2.82 -10.47
CA ASN A 44 9.77 1.85 -11.18
C ASN A 44 8.30 2.29 -11.22
N PRO A 45 7.77 2.68 -12.40
CA PRO A 45 6.42 3.24 -12.50
C PRO A 45 5.33 2.25 -12.10
N TYR A 46 5.54 0.94 -12.31
CA TYR A 46 4.59 -0.08 -11.88
C TYR A 46 4.55 -0.19 -10.37
N PHE A 47 5.71 -0.22 -9.71
CA PHE A 47 5.76 -0.25 -8.25
C PHE A 47 5.10 1.00 -7.64
N ARG A 48 5.47 2.20 -8.12
CA ARG A 48 4.88 3.48 -7.67
C ARG A 48 3.36 3.54 -7.89
N HIS A 49 2.87 2.96 -8.97
CA HIS A 49 1.43 2.86 -9.23
C HIS A 49 0.72 1.96 -8.20
N GLU A 50 1.27 0.78 -7.92
CA GLU A 50 0.70 -0.12 -6.91
C GLU A 50 0.75 0.47 -5.49
N GLU A 51 1.79 1.24 -5.18
CA GLU A 51 1.90 1.99 -3.93
C GLU A 51 0.81 3.06 -3.82
N GLY A 52 0.60 3.85 -4.88
CA GLY A 52 -0.45 4.87 -4.91
C GLY A 52 -1.86 4.30 -4.73
N ILE A 53 -2.13 3.08 -5.23
CA ILE A 53 -3.40 2.38 -4.98
C ILE A 53 -3.55 2.05 -3.49
N LEU A 54 -2.50 1.54 -2.85
CA LEU A 54 -2.51 1.21 -1.42
C LEU A 54 -2.79 2.46 -0.58
N ASP A 55 -2.13 3.58 -0.90
CA ASP A 55 -2.35 4.86 -0.23
C ASP A 55 -3.79 5.36 -0.41
N GLY A 56 -4.34 5.26 -1.62
CA GLY A 56 -5.73 5.61 -1.90
C GLY A 56 -6.73 4.78 -1.07
N LEU A 57 -6.51 3.47 -0.95
CA LEU A 57 -7.35 2.59 -0.12
C LEU A 57 -7.27 2.95 1.37
N ARG A 58 -6.06 3.23 1.88
CA ARG A 58 -5.84 3.65 3.27
C ARG A 58 -6.51 5.00 3.55
N MET A 59 -6.39 5.95 2.62
CA MET A 59 -7.06 7.26 2.71
C MET A 59 -8.59 7.11 2.73
N ALA A 60 -9.16 6.29 1.85
CA ALA A 60 -10.60 6.03 1.82
C ALA A 60 -11.09 5.42 3.14
N LYS A 61 -10.34 4.47 3.71
CA LYS A 61 -10.64 3.89 5.01
C LYS A 61 -10.61 4.94 6.13
N ALA A 62 -9.57 5.77 6.17
CA ALA A 62 -9.44 6.84 7.16
C ALA A 62 -10.60 7.84 7.09
N ALA A 63 -11.00 8.26 5.88
CA ALA A 63 -12.13 9.16 5.66
C ALA A 63 -13.45 8.57 6.20
N LEU A 64 -13.75 7.31 5.88
CA LEU A 64 -14.97 6.63 6.37
C LEU A 64 -14.96 6.41 7.89
N GLN A 65 -13.78 6.23 8.49
CA GLN A 65 -13.65 6.14 9.94
C GLN A 65 -13.93 7.49 10.60
N ALA A 66 -13.40 8.58 10.05
CA ALA A 66 -13.65 9.94 10.53
C ALA A 66 -15.13 10.34 10.40
N GLU A 67 -15.79 9.98 9.30
CA GLU A 67 -17.23 10.20 9.10
C GLU A 67 -18.06 9.48 10.19
N LYS A 68 -17.74 8.21 10.47
CA LYS A 68 -18.40 7.45 11.53
C LYS A 68 -18.21 8.08 12.91
N MET A 69 -17.00 8.54 13.22
CA MET A 69 -16.71 9.21 14.49
C MET A 69 -17.43 10.55 14.63
N SER A 70 -17.64 11.27 13.53
CA SER A 70 -18.33 12.57 13.54
C SER A 70 -19.86 12.45 13.65
N THR A 71 -20.40 11.25 13.43
CA THR A 71 -21.85 10.95 13.50
C THR A 71 -22.24 10.32 14.85
N LEU A 72 -21.26 10.03 15.71
CA LEU A 72 -21.42 9.55 17.09
C LEU A 72 -21.40 10.71 18.08
#